data_AF-A0A2G9SIH4-F1
#
_entry.id   AF-A0A2G9SIH4-F1
#
_cell.length_a   1.000
_cell.length_b   1.000
_cell.length_c   1.000
_cell.angle_alpha   90.00
_cell.angle_beta   90.00
_cell.angle_gamma   90.00
#
_symmetry.space_group_name_H-M   'P 1'
#
loop_
_entity.id
_entity.type
_entity.pdbx_description
1 polymer ?
#
loop_
_entity_poly.entity_id
_entity_poly.type
_entity_poly.pdbx_seq_one_letter_code
_entity_poly.pdbx_strand_id
1 'polypeptide(L)' 'MDVTDPSSVNASVKEVEKHLNGQPLDLLINNAGVLTHNSLESQTSEDMMNVYNINVVGPMLVTQVEFKQIVLATYCSLL' A
#
# COMPACT_ATOMS: atom_id res chain seq x y z
N MET A 1 -6.84 -6.99 4.29
CA MET A 1 -5.85 -5.98 4.72
C MET A 1 -6.53 -4.64 4.75
N ASP A 2 -6.34 -3.89 5.83
CA ASP A 2 -6.71 -2.46 5.91
C ASP A 2 -5.45 -1.64 5.64
N VAL A 3 -5.46 -0.80 4.60
CA VAL A 3 -4.28 -0.01 4.20
C VAL A 3 -3.97 1.15 5.15
N THR A 4 -4.90 1.50 6.04
CA THR A 4 -4.73 2.58 7.00
C THR A 4 -4.18 2.12 8.36
N ASP A 5 -4.12 0.80 8.58
CA ASP A 5 -3.53 0.20 9.78
C ASP A 5 -2.13 -0.36 9.47
N PRO A 6 -1.05 0.27 9.98
CA PRO A 6 0.32 -0.23 9.78
C PRO A 6 0.52 -1.68 10.26
N SER A 7 -0.21 -2.15 11.27
CA SER A 7 -0.11 -3.53 11.73
C SER A 7 -0.71 -4.50 10.71
N SER A 8 -1.88 -4.16 10.15
CA SER A 8 -2.52 -4.91 9.07
C SER A 8 -1.64 -5.00 7.82
N VAL A 9 -1.02 -3.88 7.44
CA VAL A 9 -0.10 -3.79 6.30
C VAL A 9 1.18 -4.60 6.54
N ASN A 10 1.81 -4.52 7.72
CA ASN A 10 2.98 -5.37 8.01
C ASN A 10 2.66 -6.86 8.02
N ALA A 11 1.42 -7.24 8.39
CA ALA A 11 1.00 -8.63 8.37
C ALA A 11 0.87 -9.19 6.94
N SER A 12 0.64 -8.36 5.91
CA SER A 12 0.51 -8.83 4.52
C SER A 12 1.81 -9.42 3.98
N VAL A 13 2.96 -8.89 4.40
CA VAL A 13 4.28 -9.33 3.92
C VAL A 13 4.41 -10.85 4.03
N LYS A 14 4.09 -11.41 5.20
CA LYS A 14 4.18 -12.87 5.45
C LYS A 14 3.23 -13.69 4.58
N GLU A 15 2.02 -13.18 4.34
CA GLU A 15 1.05 -13.88 3.49
C GLU A 15 1.50 -13.84 2.02
N VAL A 16 2.01 -12.71 1.56
CA VAL A 16 2.59 -12.58 0.22
C VAL A 16 3.79 -13.51 0.04
N GLU A 17 4.76 -13.52 0.97
CA GLU A 17 5.93 -14.41 0.93
C GLU A 17 5.53 -15.89 0.82
N LYS A 18 4.53 -16.30 1.61
CA LYS A 18 3.98 -17.66 1.61
C LYS A 18 3.37 -18.02 0.25
N HIS A 19 2.70 -17.08 -0.42
CA HIS A 19 2.07 -17.33 -1.72
C HIS A 19 3.07 -17.32 -2.88
N LEU A 20 4.12 -16.52 -2.78
CA LEU A 20 5.14 -16.40 -3.83
C LEU A 20 6.09 -17.61 -3.89
N ASN A 21 6.16 -18.46 -2.86
CA ASN A 21 7.02 -19.66 -2.81
C ASN A 21 8.48 -19.36 -3.20
N GLY A 22 9.04 -18.26 -2.70
CA GLY A 22 10.41 -17.83 -2.98
C GLY A 22 10.61 -17.11 -4.32
N GLN A 23 9.55 -16.89 -5.11
CA GLN A 23 9.60 -15.96 -6.24
C GLN A 23 9.48 -14.51 -5.74
N PRO A 24 10.00 -13.52 -6.50
CA PRO A 24 9.80 -12.13 -6.17
C PRO A 24 8.37 -11.66 -6.49
N LEU A 25 7.97 -10.51 -5.93
CA LEU A 25 6.73 -9.83 -6.29
C LEU A 25 6.94 -9.00 -7.56
N ASP A 26 6.32 -9.39 -8.67
CA ASP A 26 6.47 -8.67 -9.95
C ASP A 26 5.62 -7.39 -10.03
N LEU A 27 4.44 -7.38 -9.40
CA LEU A 27 3.49 -6.29 -9.51
C LEU A 27 2.79 -6.02 -8.17
N LEU A 28 2.83 -4.77 -7.74
CA LEU A 28 2.05 -4.26 -6.62
C LEU A 28 0.98 -3.29 -7.13
N ILE A 29 -0.29 -3.62 -6.93
CA ILE A 29 -1.43 -2.77 -7.32
C ILE A 29 -2.05 -2.17 -6.06
N ASN A 30 -1.78 -0.89 -5.80
CA ASN A 30 -2.41 -0.13 -4.73
C ASN A 30 -3.83 0.30 -5.13
N ASN A 31 -4.79 -0.64 -5.10
CA ASN A 31 -6.16 -0.39 -5.57
C ASN A 31 -7.14 0.06 -4.47
N ALA A 32 -6.71 0.15 -3.21
CA ALA A 32 -7.57 0.64 -2.14
C ALA A 32 -7.81 2.15 -2.31
N GLY A 33 -9.07 2.55 -2.36
CA GLY A 33 -9.44 3.95 -2.50
C GLY A 33 -10.90 4.19 -2.14
N VAL A 34 -11.15 5.34 -1.51
CA VAL A 34 -12.49 5.85 -1.24
C VAL A 34 -12.64 7.27 -1.76
N LEU A 35 -13.87 7.70 -1.90
CA LEU A 35 -14.21 9.08 -2.21
C LEU A 35 -15.36 9.50 -1.31
N THR A 36 -15.37 10.78 -0.92
CA THR A 36 -16.48 11.41 -0.22
C THR A 36 -17.16 12.40 -1.15
N HIS A 37 -18.48 12.29 -1.28
CA HIS A 37 -19.28 13.17 -2.13
C HIS A 37 -19.84 14.34 -1.32
N ASN A 38 -18.99 15.33 -1.05
CA ASN A 38 -19.37 16.55 -0.33
C ASN A 38 -19.19 17.78 -1.24
N SER A 39 -20.02 18.80 -0.99
CA SER A 39 -19.77 20.17 -1.47
C SER A 39 -18.64 20.82 -0.65
N LEU A 40 -18.13 21.98 -1.07
CA LEU A 40 -17.12 22.68 -0.29
C LEU A 40 -17.68 23.16 1.06
N GLU A 41 -18.95 23.55 1.09
CA GLU A 41 -19.67 24.02 2.28
C GLU A 41 -19.92 22.90 3.30
N SER A 42 -20.09 21.66 2.82
CA SER A 42 -20.39 20.51 3.67
C SER A 42 -19.17 19.62 3.95
N GLN A 43 -18.02 19.93 3.36
CA GLN A 43 -16.81 19.14 3.53
C GLN A 43 -16.22 19.34 4.92
N THR A 44 -15.80 18.26 5.56
CA THR A 44 -15.12 18.31 6.85
C THR A 44 -13.64 17.97 6.71
N SER A 45 -12.82 18.41 7.67
CA SER A 45 -11.43 17.98 7.74
C SER A 45 -11.30 16.48 7.97
N GLU A 46 -12.22 15.88 8.72
CA GLU A 46 -12.27 14.44 8.98
C GLU A 46 -12.48 13.65 7.69
N ASP A 47 -13.45 14.04 6.86
CA ASP A 47 -13.69 13.43 5.55
C ASP A 47 -12.47 13.54 4.63
N MET A 48 -11.82 14.71 4.60
CA MET A 48 -10.59 14.90 3.82
C MET A 48 -9.46 14.01 4.34
N MET A 49 -9.28 13.93 5.65
CA MET A 49 -8.24 13.08 6.25
C MET A 49 -8.52 11.60 6.02
N ASN A 50 -9.78 11.16 6.04
CA ASN A 50 -10.16 9.79 5.73
C ASN A 50 -9.77 9.42 4.28
N VAL A 51 -10.13 10.27 3.30
CA VAL A 51 -9.73 10.06 1.89
C VAL A 51 -8.20 10.09 1.74
N TYR A 52 -7.52 11.04 2.38
CA TYR A 52 -6.06 11.16 2.29
C TYR A 52 -5.35 9.95 2.91
N ASN A 53 -5.81 9.48 4.06
CA ASN A 53 -5.22 8.33 4.74
C ASN A 53 -5.37 7.06 3.90
N ILE A 54 -6.54 6.82 3.29
CA ILE A 54 -6.78 5.63 2.48
C ILE A 54 -6.06 5.72 1.13
N ASN A 55 -6.24 6.83 0.40
CA ASN A 55 -5.82 6.93 -1.00
C ASN A 55 -4.37 7.36 -1.20
N VAL A 56 -3.74 7.96 -0.19
CA VAL A 56 -2.36 8.50 -0.28
C VAL A 56 -1.44 7.80 0.71
N VAL A 57 -1.78 7.86 2.01
CA VAL A 57 -0.94 7.24 3.05
C VAL A 57 -0.96 5.72 2.93
N GLY A 58 -2.11 5.12 2.62
CA GLY A 58 -2.25 3.67 2.42
C GLY A 58 -1.30 3.10 1.36
N PRO A 59 -1.35 3.57 0.10
CA PRO A 59 -0.39 3.17 -0.93
C PRO A 59 1.07 3.35 -0.53
N MET A 60 1.40 4.45 0.17
CA MET A 60 2.75 4.68 0.66
C MET A 60 3.17 3.59 1.67
N LEU A 61 2.34 3.29 2.67
CA LEU A 61 2.64 2.28 3.70
C LEU A 61 2.79 0.89 3.09
N VAL A 62 1.88 0.48 2.22
CA VAL A 62 1.95 -0.81 1.52
C VAL A 62 3.23 -0.89 0.69
N THR A 63 3.53 0.15 -0.09
CA THR A 63 4.76 0.18 -0.89
C THR A 63 6.01 0.10 -0.02
N GLN A 64 6.06 0.79 1.13
CA GLN A 64 7.21 0.75 2.03
C GLN A 64 7.50 -0.66 2.57
N VAL A 65 6.48 -1.42 2.96
CA VAL A 65 6.70 -2.76 3.53
C VAL A 65 6.97 -3.81 2.45
N GLU A 66 6.28 -3.72 1.31
CA GLU A 66 6.39 -4.68 0.21
C GLU A 66 7.61 -4.41 -0.69
N PHE A 67 8.26 -3.25 -0.56
CA PHE A 67 9.41 -2.84 -1.38
C PHE A 67 10.52 -3.90 -1.47
N LYS A 68 10.76 -4.63 -0.37
CA LYS A 68 11.79 -5.69 -0.33
C LYS A 68 11.40 -6.96 -1.09
N GLN A 69 10.10 -7.22 -1.24
CA GLN A 69 9.59 -8.36 -1.99
C GLN A 69 9.59 -8.10 -3.49
N ILE A 70 9.41 -6.83 -3.87
CA ILE A 70 9.54 -6.38 -5.25
C ILE A 70 11.00 -6.54 -5.70
N VAL A 71 11.22 -6.96 -6.95
CA VAL A 71 12.57 -7.20 -7.49
C VAL A 71 13.49 -5.99 -7.32
N LEU A 72 14.29 -6.00 -6.25
CA LEU A 72 15.51 -5.21 -6.08
C LEU A 72 16.77 -6.04 -6.39
N ALA A 73 16.60 -7.30 -6.79
CA ALA A 73 17.66 -8.32 -6.76
C ALA A 73 18.21 -8.76 -8.12
N THR A 74 18.10 -7.99 -9.21
CA THR A 74 18.74 -8.39 -10.50
C THR A 74 19.24 -7.26 -11.40
N TYR A 75 19.74 -6.16 -10.84
CA TYR A 75 20.56 -5.18 -11.60
C TYR A 75 21.82 -4.70 -10.86
N CYS A 76 22.22 -5.33 -9.75
CA CYS A 76 23.44 -4.98 -9.00
C CYS A 76 24.50 -6.10 -9.04
N SER A 77 24.64 -6.78 -10.19
CA SER A 77 25.71 -7.77 -10.43
C SER A 77 26.29 -7.70 -11.85
N LEU A 78 25.95 -6.66 -12.61
CA LEU A 78 26.43 -6.45 -13.98
C LEU A 78 26.77 -4.97 -14.21
N LEU A 79 27.68 -4.41 -13.40
CA LEU A 79 28.58 -3.31 -13.75
C LEU A 79 29.85 -3.42 -12.91
#